data_AF-A0A2S2N692-F1
#
_entry.id   AF-A0A2S2N692-F1
#
_cell.length_a   1.000
_cell.length_b   1.000
_cell.length_c   1.000
_cell.angle_alpha   90.00
_cell.angle_beta   90.00
_cell.angle_gamma   90.00
#
_symmetry.space_group_name_H-M   'P 1'
#
loop_
_entity.id
_entity.type
_entity.pdbx_description
1 polymer ?
#
loop_
_entity_poly.entity_id
_entity_poly.type
_entity_poly.pdbx_seq_one_letter_code
_entity_poly.pdbx_strand_id
1 'polypeptide(L)'
;DNVKEPARFLAARQNLVLEVSVLNTEGPLQELVFPQELGGDGSIQLSASTLKQNSRNGVVKVVFILYNNLGLFLPTENATVRLGGDGGPRAPQLVVNSQVIAASINKESSRVFLRDPVVFTLPHLETKNHFGANCSFWNYSERSMAGHWSSQGCRLLRSNST
;
A
#
# COMPACT_ATOMS: atom_id res chain seq x y z
N ASP A 1 10.87 -2.51 24.09
CA ASP A 1 11.51 -1.86 22.92
C ASP A 1 12.39 -2.73 22.03
N ASN A 2 12.84 -3.92 22.45
CA ASN A 2 13.64 -4.80 21.57
C ASN A 2 12.95 -6.14 21.33
N VAL A 3 12.12 -6.20 20.30
CA VAL A 3 11.68 -7.48 19.72
C VAL A 3 12.91 -8.17 19.10
N LYS A 4 13.15 -9.44 19.46
CA LYS A 4 14.21 -10.26 18.87
C LYS A 4 13.74 -10.90 17.56
N GLU A 5 14.57 -10.87 16.52
CA GLU A 5 14.36 -11.57 15.27
C GLU A 5 14.55 -13.11 15.38
N PRO A 6 13.82 -13.93 14.60
CA PRO A 6 12.67 -13.54 13.78
C PRO A 6 11.43 -13.31 14.65
N ALA A 7 10.68 -12.26 14.35
CA ALA A 7 9.41 -11.98 15.01
C ALA A 7 8.36 -11.53 14.02
N ARG A 8 7.13 -12.00 14.22
CA ARG A 8 5.94 -11.62 13.47
C ARG A 8 4.82 -11.35 14.46
N PHE A 9 4.22 -10.18 14.39
CA PHE A 9 3.04 -9.82 15.18
C PHE A 9 1.91 -9.49 14.23
N LEU A 10 0.78 -10.15 14.39
CA LEU A 10 -0.43 -9.90 13.63
C LEU A 10 -1.52 -9.43 14.60
N ALA A 11 -2.11 -8.28 14.31
CA ALA A 11 -3.29 -7.77 14.99
C ALA A 11 -4.40 -7.55 13.97
N ALA A 12 -5.43 -8.39 14.03
CA ALA A 12 -6.63 -8.24 13.22
C ALA A 12 -7.79 -7.71 14.07
N ARG A 13 -8.50 -6.72 13.54
CA ARG A 13 -9.74 -6.13 14.04
C ARG A 13 -10.68 -5.90 12.86
N GLN A 14 -11.93 -5.57 13.13
CA GLN A 14 -12.98 -5.45 12.11
C GLN A 14 -12.61 -4.49 10.95
N ASN A 15 -11.93 -3.38 11.23
CA ASN A 15 -11.59 -2.36 10.22
C ASN A 15 -10.08 -2.11 10.06
N LEU A 16 -9.25 -2.94 10.71
CA LEU A 16 -7.81 -2.77 10.74
C LEU A 16 -7.14 -4.13 10.83
N VAL A 17 -6.23 -4.40 9.92
CA VAL A 17 -5.25 -5.48 10.05
C VAL A 17 -3.87 -4.86 10.06
N LEU A 18 -3.04 -5.23 11.02
CA LEU A 18 -1.67 -4.76 11.14
C LEU A 18 -0.75 -5.97 11.31
N GLU A 19 0.34 -5.99 10.54
CA GLU A 19 1.41 -6.96 10.69
C GLU A 19 2.75 -6.25 10.87
N VAL A 20 3.51 -6.65 11.88
CA VAL A 20 4.90 -6.21 12.08
C VAL A 20 5.82 -7.41 12.00
N SER A 21 6.78 -7.36 11.09
CA SER A 21 7.73 -8.44 10.83
C SER A 21 9.16 -7.93 10.98
N VAL A 22 9.95 -8.63 11.80
CA VAL A 22 11.39 -8.39 12.00
C VAL A 22 12.12 -9.63 11.51
N LEU A 23 12.88 -9.49 10.43
CA LEU A 23 13.49 -10.61 9.71
C LEU A 23 15.00 -10.51 9.68
N ASN A 24 15.66 -11.65 9.85
CA ASN A 24 17.08 -11.78 9.53
C ASN A 24 17.28 -11.79 7.99
N THR A 25 18.25 -11.04 7.51
CA THR A 25 18.60 -10.91 6.10
C THR A 25 19.89 -11.64 5.72
N GLU A 26 20.62 -12.16 6.72
CA GLU A 26 21.81 -13.00 6.57
C GLU A 26 21.38 -14.44 6.24
N GLY A 27 21.14 -14.70 4.96
CA GLY A 27 20.79 -16.04 4.47
C GLY A 27 19.70 -16.04 3.39
N PRO A 28 19.09 -17.21 3.14
CA PRO A 28 17.90 -17.31 2.30
C PRO A 28 16.76 -16.49 2.91
N LEU A 29 16.09 -15.67 2.10
CA LEU A 29 14.96 -14.86 2.51
C LEU A 29 13.84 -15.06 1.49
N GLN A 30 12.62 -15.23 1.96
CA GLN A 30 11.43 -15.31 1.13
C GLN A 30 10.82 -13.91 0.97
N GLU A 31 9.98 -13.76 -0.05
CA GLU A 31 9.13 -12.58 -0.15
C GLU A 31 8.14 -12.51 1.01
N LEU A 32 7.69 -11.29 1.32
CA LEU A 32 6.60 -11.06 2.24
C LEU A 32 5.33 -10.73 1.47
N VAL A 33 4.24 -11.41 1.83
CA VAL A 33 2.90 -11.14 1.32
C VAL A 33 1.99 -10.85 2.50
N PHE A 34 1.20 -9.78 2.41
CA PHE A 34 0.27 -9.37 3.45
C PHE A 34 -1.10 -9.04 2.86
N PRO A 35 -2.22 -9.41 3.53
CA PRO A 35 -2.31 -10.33 4.66
C PRO A 35 -2.30 -11.80 4.19
N GLN A 36 -1.30 -12.58 4.59
CA GLN A 36 -1.17 -13.98 4.13
C GLN A 36 -2.16 -14.94 4.81
N GLU A 37 -2.40 -14.77 6.11
CA GLU A 37 -3.11 -15.77 6.94
C GLU A 37 -4.63 -15.51 7.03
N LEU A 38 -5.10 -14.36 6.57
CA LEU A 38 -6.49 -13.91 6.78
C LEU A 38 -7.40 -14.15 5.58
N GLY A 39 -6.88 -14.67 4.46
CA GLY A 39 -7.70 -15.11 3.32
C GLY A 39 -8.60 -14.04 2.72
N GLY A 40 -8.06 -12.84 2.43
CA GLY A 40 -8.78 -11.75 1.78
C GLY A 40 -8.38 -11.55 0.32
N ASP A 41 -9.20 -10.81 -0.43
CA ASP A 41 -8.98 -10.53 -1.86
C ASP A 41 -7.93 -9.43 -2.11
N GLY A 42 -7.59 -8.65 -1.08
CA GLY A 42 -6.57 -7.62 -1.13
C GLY A 42 -5.21 -8.12 -0.63
N SER A 43 -4.13 -7.79 -1.32
CA SER A 43 -2.77 -8.15 -0.92
C SER A 43 -1.72 -7.10 -1.31
N ILE A 44 -0.59 -7.09 -0.60
CA ILE A 44 0.63 -6.33 -0.91
C ILE A 44 1.84 -7.23 -0.70
N GLN A 45 2.83 -7.09 -1.56
CA GLN A 45 3.99 -7.97 -1.62
C GLN A 45 5.30 -7.19 -1.75
N LEU A 46 6.29 -7.62 -0.97
CA LEU A 46 7.68 -7.15 -1.03
C LEU A 46 8.59 -8.32 -1.40
N SER A 47 9.38 -8.14 -2.46
CA SER A 47 10.32 -9.16 -2.93
C SER A 47 11.44 -9.41 -1.91
N ALA A 48 11.97 -10.65 -1.90
CA ALA A 48 13.13 -11.00 -1.07
C ALA A 48 14.35 -10.08 -1.34
N SER A 49 14.56 -9.69 -2.60
CA SER A 49 15.59 -8.74 -3.02
C SER A 49 15.38 -7.35 -2.43
N THR A 50 14.15 -6.84 -2.39
CA THR A 50 13.81 -5.56 -1.73
C THR A 50 14.14 -5.61 -0.24
N LEU A 51 13.77 -6.69 0.43
CA LEU A 51 14.02 -6.88 1.85
C LEU A 51 15.53 -6.94 2.16
N LYS A 52 16.31 -7.67 1.35
CA LYS A 52 17.78 -7.73 1.50
C LYS A 52 18.45 -6.39 1.22
N GLN A 53 18.02 -5.66 0.18
CA GLN A 53 18.56 -4.33 -0.15
C GLN A 53 18.31 -3.30 0.94
N ASN A 54 17.26 -3.49 1.74
CA ASN A 54 16.91 -2.62 2.86
C ASN A 54 17.37 -3.18 4.23
N SER A 55 18.31 -4.12 4.25
CA SER A 55 18.89 -4.62 5.51
C SER A 55 19.61 -3.52 6.28
N ARG A 56 19.46 -3.51 7.61
CA ARG A 56 20.20 -2.68 8.55
C ARG A 56 20.75 -3.57 9.66
N ASN A 57 22.07 -3.72 9.72
CA ASN A 57 22.76 -4.58 10.69
C ASN A 57 22.24 -6.03 10.66
N GLY A 58 22.09 -6.61 9.48
CA GLY A 58 21.62 -7.99 9.33
C GLY A 58 20.10 -8.17 9.49
N VAL A 59 19.36 -7.12 9.85
CA VAL A 59 17.91 -7.19 10.11
C VAL A 59 17.13 -6.22 9.22
N VAL A 60 15.93 -6.61 8.81
CA VAL A 60 14.94 -5.70 8.19
C VAL A 60 13.66 -5.71 9.00
N LYS A 61 13.08 -4.52 9.22
CA LYS A 61 11.80 -4.35 9.91
C LYS A 61 10.76 -3.92 8.90
N VAL A 62 9.61 -4.58 8.87
CA VAL A 62 8.53 -4.30 7.93
C VAL A 62 7.23 -4.15 8.71
N VAL A 63 6.46 -3.13 8.37
CA VAL A 63 5.10 -2.94 8.89
C VAL A 63 4.14 -2.91 7.71
N PHE A 64 3.12 -3.75 7.76
CA PHE A 64 1.98 -3.71 6.86
C PHE A 64 0.72 -3.30 7.61
N ILE A 65 -0.14 -2.54 6.94
CA ILE A 65 -1.45 -2.16 7.48
C ILE A 65 -2.48 -2.23 6.35
N LEU A 66 -3.65 -2.79 6.66
CA LEU A 66 -4.84 -2.75 5.82
C LEU A 66 -5.95 -2.07 6.61
N TYR A 67 -6.48 -0.98 6.05
CA TYR A 67 -7.62 -0.27 6.59
C TYR A 67 -8.88 -0.56 5.78
N ASN A 68 -9.94 -0.95 6.49
CA ASN A 68 -11.27 -0.92 5.92
C ASN A 68 -11.87 0.49 6.09
N ASN A 69 -12.50 1.02 5.05
CA ASN A 69 -13.24 2.29 5.06
C ASN A 69 -12.41 3.59 5.23
N LEU A 70 -11.09 3.53 5.42
CA LEU A 70 -10.26 4.75 5.55
C LEU A 70 -10.34 5.64 4.29
N GLY A 71 -10.52 5.04 3.11
CA GLY A 71 -10.66 5.77 1.85
C GLY A 71 -11.79 6.81 1.83
N LEU A 72 -12.82 6.65 2.66
CA LEU A 72 -13.93 7.61 2.78
C LEU A 72 -13.50 8.96 3.37
N PHE A 73 -12.39 8.97 4.12
CA PHE A 73 -11.88 10.16 4.81
C PHE A 73 -10.69 10.80 4.10
N LEU A 74 -10.18 10.19 3.02
CA LEU A 74 -9.04 10.68 2.26
C LEU A 74 -9.52 11.36 0.96
N PRO A 75 -9.54 12.71 0.91
CA PRO A 75 -10.14 13.43 -0.21
C PRO A 75 -9.41 13.17 -1.52
N THR A 76 -10.17 13.18 -2.61
CA THR A 76 -9.67 13.02 -3.98
C THR A 76 -9.37 14.36 -4.68
N GLU A 77 -9.53 15.47 -3.96
CA GLU A 77 -9.14 16.80 -4.42
C GLU A 77 -7.65 16.85 -4.74
N ASN A 78 -7.29 17.50 -5.86
CA ASN A 78 -5.92 17.64 -6.35
C ASN A 78 -5.19 16.30 -6.64
N ALA A 79 -5.93 15.20 -6.79
CA ALA A 79 -5.32 13.93 -7.15
C ALA A 79 -4.64 14.03 -8.53
N THR A 80 -3.42 13.50 -8.64
CA THR A 80 -2.64 13.57 -9.89
C THR A 80 -2.98 12.43 -10.87
N VAL A 81 -4.16 11.83 -10.74
CA VAL A 81 -4.61 10.74 -11.60
C VAL A 81 -4.92 11.26 -13.00
N ARG A 82 -4.69 10.43 -14.02
CA ARG A 82 -5.00 10.80 -15.39
C ARG A 82 -6.41 10.34 -15.72
N LEU A 83 -7.38 11.26 -15.62
CA LEU A 83 -8.72 11.06 -16.14
C LEU A 83 -8.70 11.30 -17.64
N GLY A 84 -9.10 10.31 -18.43
CA GLY A 84 -9.12 10.38 -19.90
C GLY A 84 -10.27 11.20 -20.48
N GLY A 85 -10.66 12.31 -19.84
CA GLY A 85 -11.78 13.15 -20.28
C GLY A 85 -11.63 14.61 -19.87
N ASP A 86 -12.03 15.51 -20.76
CA ASP A 86 -11.97 16.96 -20.53
C ASP A 86 -12.84 17.37 -19.33
N GLY A 87 -12.28 18.25 -18.48
CA GLY A 87 -12.83 18.72 -17.20
C GLY A 87 -14.09 19.59 -17.30
N GLY A 88 -15.09 19.14 -18.04
CA GLY A 88 -16.39 19.78 -18.16
C GLY A 88 -17.37 19.40 -17.04
N PRO A 89 -18.61 19.93 -17.06
CA PRO A 89 -19.64 19.69 -16.04
C PRO A 89 -20.16 18.23 -15.97
N ARG A 90 -19.70 17.35 -16.87
CA ARG A 90 -19.91 15.90 -16.85
C ARG A 90 -18.63 15.11 -16.56
N ALA A 91 -17.59 15.78 -16.05
CA ALA A 91 -16.34 15.14 -15.72
C ALA A 91 -16.60 14.05 -14.66
N PRO A 92 -16.07 12.83 -14.86
CA PRO A 92 -16.22 11.76 -13.89
C PRO A 92 -15.62 12.20 -12.55
N GLN A 93 -16.36 11.98 -11.46
CA GLN A 93 -15.86 12.23 -10.12
C GLN A 93 -14.87 11.14 -9.72
N LEU A 94 -13.78 11.53 -9.07
CA LEU A 94 -12.80 10.61 -8.54
C LEU A 94 -13.19 10.16 -7.13
N VAL A 95 -13.10 8.85 -6.89
CA VAL A 95 -13.37 8.24 -5.58
C VAL A 95 -12.28 7.24 -5.23
N VAL A 96 -12.09 6.99 -3.94
CA VAL A 96 -11.27 5.86 -3.46
C VAL A 96 -12.12 4.60 -3.46
N ASN A 97 -12.00 3.78 -4.50
CA ASN A 97 -12.82 2.59 -4.71
C ASN A 97 -12.13 1.28 -4.28
N SER A 98 -11.34 1.33 -3.21
CA SER A 98 -10.65 0.17 -2.64
C SER A 98 -10.43 0.37 -1.15
N GLN A 99 -10.03 -0.70 -0.46
CA GLN A 99 -9.39 -0.56 0.85
C GLN A 99 -8.06 0.19 0.72
N VAL A 100 -7.54 0.70 1.84
CA VAL A 100 -6.22 1.35 1.88
C VAL A 100 -5.22 0.37 2.47
N ILE A 101 -4.24 -0.04 1.67
CA ILE A 101 -3.16 -0.93 2.08
C ILE A 101 -1.82 -0.18 2.11
N ALA A 102 -1.00 -0.45 3.10
CA ALA A 102 0.26 0.23 3.33
C ALA A 102 1.37 -0.77 3.66
N ALA A 103 2.59 -0.41 3.25
CA ALA A 103 3.82 -1.08 3.59
C ALA A 103 4.88 -0.03 3.97
N SER A 104 5.62 -0.27 5.04
CA SER A 104 6.80 0.51 5.39
C SER A 104 7.97 -0.40 5.74
N ILE A 105 9.17 0.03 5.36
CA ILE A 105 10.41 -0.73 5.58
C ILE A 105 11.34 0.13 6.44
N ASN A 106 11.76 -0.42 7.56
CA ASN A 106 12.58 0.20 8.59
C ASN A 106 11.95 1.47 9.20
N LYS A 107 12.19 2.65 8.61
CA LYS A 107 11.72 3.94 9.13
C LYS A 107 10.60 4.47 8.25
N GLU A 108 9.50 4.85 8.89
CA GLU A 108 8.25 5.33 8.30
C GLU A 108 8.44 6.38 7.18
N SER A 109 9.32 7.36 7.39
CA SER A 109 9.49 8.51 6.49
C SER A 109 10.57 8.33 5.40
N SER A 110 11.11 7.12 5.24
CA SER A 110 12.17 6.90 4.26
C SER A 110 11.58 6.82 2.85
N ARG A 111 11.66 7.92 2.09
CA ARG A 111 11.43 7.94 0.63
C ARG A 111 12.56 7.17 -0.05
N VAL A 112 12.52 5.84 0.05
CA VAL A 112 13.50 4.95 -0.55
C VAL A 112 13.07 4.62 -1.96
N PHE A 113 13.99 4.73 -2.91
CA PHE A 113 13.79 4.20 -4.24
C PHE A 113 13.93 2.68 -4.19
N LEU A 114 12.90 1.95 -4.59
CA LEU A 114 12.93 0.50 -4.66
C LEU A 114 13.28 0.06 -6.07
N ARG A 115 14.29 -0.81 -6.20
CA ARG A 115 14.67 -1.38 -7.49
C ARG A 115 13.59 -2.31 -8.04
N ASP A 116 13.02 -3.14 -7.16
CA ASP A 116 11.87 -3.96 -7.48
C ASP A 116 10.61 -3.29 -6.91
N PRO A 117 9.56 -3.11 -7.72
CA PRO A 117 8.37 -2.40 -7.26
C PRO A 117 7.62 -3.21 -6.21
N VAL A 118 6.98 -2.51 -5.28
CA VAL A 118 5.93 -3.10 -4.43
C VAL A 118 4.74 -3.45 -5.33
N VAL A 119 4.25 -4.68 -5.21
CA VAL A 119 3.07 -5.14 -5.96
C VAL A 119 1.91 -5.28 -4.99
N PHE A 120 0.77 -4.67 -5.32
CA PHE A 120 -0.45 -4.84 -4.55
C PHE A 120 -1.64 -5.09 -5.47
N THR A 121 -2.60 -5.85 -4.96
CA THR A 121 -3.88 -6.14 -5.60
C THR A 121 -4.98 -5.77 -4.60
N LEU A 122 -6.01 -5.06 -5.04
CA LEU A 122 -7.13 -4.69 -4.19
C LEU A 122 -8.43 -4.93 -4.96
N PRO A 123 -9.45 -5.52 -4.34
CA PRO A 123 -10.78 -5.59 -4.93
C PRO A 123 -11.39 -4.19 -5.02
N HIS A 124 -12.20 -3.98 -6.05
CA HIS A 124 -13.05 -2.78 -6.12
C HIS A 124 -14.15 -2.88 -5.06
N LEU A 125 -14.47 -1.77 -4.38
CA LEU A 125 -15.60 -1.74 -3.44
C LEU A 125 -16.94 -1.76 -4.18
N GLU A 126 -17.02 -1.09 -5.33
CA GLU A 126 -18.17 -1.08 -6.24
C GLU A 126 -17.69 -1.16 -7.69
N THR A 127 -18.22 -2.09 -8.49
CA THR A 127 -17.82 -2.26 -9.90
C THR A 127 -18.76 -1.55 -10.86
N LYS A 128 -20.00 -1.29 -10.45
CA LYS A 128 -21.01 -0.65 -11.30
C LYS A 128 -20.71 0.84 -11.48
N ASN A 129 -20.75 1.31 -12.72
CA ASN A 129 -20.55 2.72 -13.09
C ASN A 129 -19.19 3.33 -12.67
N HIS A 130 -18.20 2.49 -12.36
CA HIS A 130 -16.83 2.93 -12.05
C HIS A 130 -15.88 2.43 -13.15
N PHE A 131 -14.96 3.29 -13.58
CA PHE A 131 -14.00 2.99 -14.64
C PHE A 131 -12.70 3.79 -14.41
N GLY A 132 -11.65 3.44 -15.16
CA GLY A 132 -10.39 4.17 -15.11
C GLY A 132 -9.62 3.98 -13.80
N ALA A 133 -9.44 2.73 -13.38
CA ALA A 133 -8.65 2.41 -12.19
C ALA A 133 -7.22 2.98 -12.29
N ASN A 134 -6.77 3.67 -11.24
CA ASN A 134 -5.45 4.27 -11.16
C ASN A 134 -4.75 3.80 -9.87
N CYS A 135 -3.56 3.22 -10.00
CA CYS A 135 -2.71 2.94 -8.85
C CYS A 135 -2.16 4.27 -8.29
N SER A 136 -2.40 4.52 -7.01
CA SER A 136 -2.02 5.78 -6.36
C SER A 136 -1.58 5.53 -4.91
N PHE A 137 -0.83 6.47 -4.34
CA PHE A 137 -0.47 6.49 -2.92
C PHE A 137 -0.89 7.82 -2.28
N TRP A 138 -1.12 7.81 -0.97
CA TRP A 138 -1.43 9.02 -0.21
C TRP A 138 -0.15 9.80 0.11
N ASN A 139 0.05 10.93 -0.56
CA ASN A 139 1.20 11.79 -0.35
C ASN A 139 0.81 12.92 0.62
N TYR A 140 1.27 12.83 1.86
CA TYR A 140 0.91 13.78 2.91
C TYR A 140 2.13 14.45 3.56
N SER A 141 1.87 15.59 4.20
CA SER A 141 2.85 16.33 4.99
C SER A 141 2.68 16.01 6.46
N GLU A 142 3.72 15.45 7.09
CA GLU A 142 3.75 15.18 8.55
C GLU A 142 3.52 16.45 9.38
N ARG A 143 3.83 17.64 8.85
CA ARG A 143 3.63 18.91 9.56
C ARG A 143 2.18 19.38 9.58
N SER A 144 1.49 19.28 8.46
CA SER A 144 0.12 19.81 8.31
C SER A 144 -0.96 18.74 8.41
N MET A 145 -0.58 17.46 8.35
CA MET A 145 -1.48 16.32 8.25
C MET A 145 -2.41 16.36 7.03
N ALA A 146 -2.14 17.25 6.07
CA ALA A 146 -2.83 17.32 4.80
C ALA A 146 -2.08 16.53 3.71
N GLY A 147 -2.82 15.98 2.76
CA GLY A 147 -2.26 15.19 1.66
C GLY A 147 -3.17 15.15 0.44
N HIS A 148 -2.71 14.43 -0.58
CA HIS A 148 -3.45 14.17 -1.82
C HIS A 148 -3.04 12.81 -2.39
N TRP A 149 -3.89 12.23 -3.23
CA TRP A 149 -3.55 11.01 -3.96
C TRP A 149 -2.60 11.31 -5.12
N SER A 150 -1.45 10.66 -5.14
CA SER A 150 -0.48 10.78 -6.23
C SER A 150 -0.30 9.46 -6.96
N SER A 151 -0.25 9.52 -8.29
CA SER A 151 0.06 8.41 -9.19
C SER A 151 1.56 8.32 -9.52
N GLN A 152 2.39 9.23 -8.97
CA GLN A 152 3.80 9.30 -9.28
C GLN A 152 4.54 8.04 -8.82
N GLY A 153 5.24 7.37 -9.74
CA GLY A 153 5.97 6.14 -9.45
C GLY A 153 5.08 4.89 -9.33
N CYS A 154 3.76 5.03 -9.51
CA CYS A 154 2.83 3.90 -9.57
C CYS A 154 2.49 3.56 -11.03
N ARG A 155 2.28 2.26 -11.31
CA ARG A 155 1.84 1.79 -12.62
C ARG A 155 0.80 0.70 -12.46
N LEU A 156 -0.29 0.81 -13.21
CA LEU A 156 -1.30 -0.24 -13.30
C LEU A 156 -0.75 -1.45 -14.05
N LEU A 157 -0.85 -2.63 -13.43
CA LEU A 157 -0.48 -3.90 -14.06
C LEU A 157 -1.67 -4.54 -14.79
N ARG A 158 -2.81 -4.62 -14.11
CA ARG A 158 -4.07 -5.17 -14.61
C ARG A 158 -5.23 -4.59 -13.80
N SER A 159 -6.39 -4.44 -14.42
CA SER A 159 -7.67 -4.14 -13.77
C SER A 159 -8.77 -4.93 -14.48
N ASN A 160 -9.75 -5.42 -13.73
CA ASN A 160 -10.94 -6.07 -14.27
C ASN A 160 -12.18 -5.62 -13.48
N SER A 161 -13.37 -5.89 -14.02
CA SER A 161 -14.67 -5.60 -13.44
C SER A 161 -15.34 -6.83 -12.80
N THR A 162 -14.57 -7.86 -12.44
CA THR A 162 -15.12 -9.06 -11.79
C THR A 162 -15.52 -8.75 -10.35
#